data_AF-A0A960Y5N3-F1
#
_entry.id   AF-A0A960Y5N3-F1
#
_cell.length_a   1.000
_cell.length_b   1.000
_cell.length_c   1.000
_cell.angle_alpha   90.00
_cell.angle_beta   90.00
_cell.angle_gamma   90.00
#
_symmetry.space_group_name_H-M   'P 1'
#
loop_
_entity.id
_entity.type
_entity.pdbx_description
1 polymer ?
#
loop_
_entity_poly.entity_id
_entity_poly.type
_entity_poly.pdbx_seq_one_letter_code
_entity_poly.pdbx_strand_id
1 'polypeptide(L)'
;PPTAKRTARSLSLRYSKAKLTTDADYNIRLGQAYLGGLIQKFNGSYVLALASYNAGPHRARRWMAENGDPRDTLVDAVDWVEMIPFSETRNYVQRVLENLQVYRTRMARTAVALNLENDLLR
;
A
#
# COMPACT_ATOMS: atom_id res chain seq x y z
N PRO A 1 -10.65 13.83 -7.66
CA PRO A 1 -10.49 13.55 -6.21
C PRO A 1 -9.30 14.30 -5.61
N PRO A 2 -9.34 14.67 -4.32
CA PRO A 2 -8.28 15.45 -3.67
C PRO A 2 -6.89 14.79 -3.74
N THR A 3 -6.82 13.47 -3.53
CA THR A 3 -5.56 12.71 -3.60
C THR A 3 -4.90 12.82 -4.97
N ALA A 4 -5.62 12.49 -6.04
CA ALA A 4 -5.10 12.59 -7.40
C ALA A 4 -4.66 14.02 -7.78
N LYS A 5 -5.36 15.05 -7.30
CA LYS A 5 -4.98 16.45 -7.52
C LYS A 5 -3.67 16.82 -6.80
N ARG A 6 -3.49 16.36 -5.56
CA ARG A 6 -2.23 16.57 -4.81
C ARG A 6 -1.07 15.81 -5.45
N THR A 7 -1.26 14.54 -5.81
CA THR A 7 -0.22 13.73 -6.45
C THR A 7 0.18 14.27 -7.82
N ALA A 8 -0.78 14.73 -8.63
CA ALA A 8 -0.46 15.37 -9.91
C ALA A 8 0.42 16.61 -9.71
N ARG A 9 0.10 17.45 -8.71
CA ARG A 9 0.91 18.62 -8.37
C ARG A 9 2.32 18.26 -7.91
N SER A 10 2.50 17.21 -7.10
CA SER A 10 3.84 16.80 -6.64
C SER A 10 4.71 16.25 -7.77
N LEU A 11 4.10 15.82 -8.88
CA LEU A 11 4.81 15.37 -10.08
C LEU A 11 4.93 16.47 -11.15
N SER A 12 4.52 17.71 -10.86
CA SER A 12 4.40 18.80 -11.83
C SER A 12 3.55 18.44 -13.06
N LEU A 13 2.54 17.58 -12.88
CA LEU A 13 1.57 17.21 -13.91
C LEU A 13 0.31 18.06 -13.79
N ARG A 14 -0.29 18.40 -14.94
CA ARG A 14 -1.61 19.03 -14.98
C ARG A 14 -2.67 18.01 -14.52
N TYR A 15 -3.41 18.36 -13.48
CA TYR A 15 -4.52 17.52 -13.02
C TYR A 15 -5.65 17.46 -14.06
N SER A 16 -6.02 16.26 -14.47
CA SER A 16 -7.26 15.98 -15.22
C SER A 16 -8.08 14.92 -14.51
N LYS A 17 -9.37 15.20 -14.26
CA LYS A 17 -10.31 14.23 -13.67
C LYS A 17 -10.69 13.14 -14.68
N ALA A 18 -10.90 13.50 -15.95
CA ALA A 18 -11.28 12.56 -17.00
C ALA A 18 -10.17 11.53 -17.26
N LYS A 19 -8.91 11.98 -17.31
CA LYS A 19 -7.75 11.10 -17.51
C LYS A 19 -7.56 10.06 -16.39
N LEU A 20 -8.23 10.19 -15.25
CA LEU A 20 -8.19 9.15 -14.22
C LEU A 20 -8.81 7.84 -14.68
N THR A 21 -9.73 7.86 -15.64
CA THR A 21 -10.42 6.65 -16.13
C THR A 21 -10.21 6.41 -17.62
N THR A 22 -9.79 7.43 -18.37
CA THR A 22 -9.63 7.33 -19.84
C THR A 22 -8.17 7.21 -20.29
N ASP A 23 -7.20 7.34 -19.38
CA ASP A 23 -5.77 7.37 -19.69
C ASP A 23 -5.04 6.50 -18.66
N ALA A 24 -4.68 5.28 -19.07
CA ALA A 24 -4.08 4.28 -18.21
C ALA A 24 -2.69 4.71 -17.71
N ASP A 25 -1.86 5.31 -18.58
CA ASP A 25 -0.52 5.76 -18.21
C ASP A 25 -0.56 6.88 -17.19
N TYR A 26 -1.48 7.84 -17.37
CA TYR A 26 -1.70 8.91 -16.40
C TYR A 26 -2.18 8.34 -15.05
N ASN A 27 -3.13 7.40 -15.06
CA ASN A 27 -3.62 6.77 -13.83
C ASN A 27 -2.51 6.00 -13.10
N ILE A 28 -1.78 5.14 -13.81
CA ILE A 28 -0.68 4.33 -13.27
C ILE A 28 0.40 5.23 -12.70
N ARG A 29 0.81 6.30 -13.41
CA ARG A 29 1.85 7.22 -12.94
C ARG A 29 1.45 7.92 -11.64
N LEU A 30 0.19 8.34 -11.51
CA LEU A 30 -0.30 8.90 -10.24
C LEU A 30 -0.37 7.84 -9.14
N GLY A 31 -0.85 6.64 -9.45
CA GLY A 31 -0.94 5.52 -8.50
C GLY A 31 0.42 5.12 -7.95
N GLN A 32 1.41 4.93 -8.82
CA GLN A 32 2.80 4.61 -8.48
C GLN A 32 3.41 5.68 -7.58
N ALA A 33 3.27 6.96 -7.94
CA ALA A 33 3.81 8.05 -7.13
C ALA A 33 3.15 8.13 -5.76
N TYR A 34 1.82 7.94 -5.68
CA TYR A 34 1.12 7.95 -4.41
C TYR A 34 1.52 6.77 -3.53
N LEU A 35 1.51 5.54 -4.06
CA LEU A 35 1.92 4.34 -3.33
C LEU A 35 3.38 4.41 -2.87
N GLY A 36 4.30 4.82 -3.75
CA GLY A 36 5.71 5.00 -3.41
C GLY A 36 5.92 6.02 -2.29
N GLY A 37 5.17 7.13 -2.32
CA GLY A 37 5.17 8.11 -1.24
C GLY A 37 4.65 7.55 0.09
N LEU A 38 3.67 6.64 0.08
CA LEU A 38 3.20 5.96 1.29
C LEU A 38 4.24 4.98 1.83
N ILE A 39 4.87 4.18 0.97
CA ILE A 39 5.94 3.26 1.37
C ILE A 39 7.07 4.03 2.04
N GLN A 40 7.55 5.14 1.44
CA GLN A 40 8.57 5.99 2.04
C GLN A 40 8.12 6.58 3.38
N LYS A 41 6.88 7.06 3.45
CA LYS A 41 6.30 7.67 4.64
C LYS A 41 6.21 6.72 5.84
N PHE A 42 6.08 5.43 5.60
CA PHE A 42 6.05 4.39 6.64
C PHE A 42 7.36 3.59 6.69
N ASN A 43 8.47 4.19 6.24
CA ASN A 43 9.82 3.64 6.31
C ASN A 43 10.00 2.26 5.66
N GLY A 44 9.23 1.95 4.61
CA GLY A 44 9.32 0.67 3.91
C GLY A 44 8.16 -0.29 4.20
N SER A 45 7.40 -0.07 5.27
CA SER A 45 6.35 -0.99 5.69
C SER A 45 5.21 -1.11 4.69
N TYR A 46 5.05 -2.31 4.13
CA TYR A 46 4.00 -2.62 3.19
C TYR A 46 2.64 -2.66 3.89
N VAL A 47 2.56 -3.25 5.09
CA VAL A 47 1.32 -3.32 5.87
C VAL A 47 0.72 -1.92 6.09
N LEU A 48 1.52 -0.99 6.62
CA LEU A 48 1.08 0.38 6.89
C LEU A 48 0.81 1.18 5.60
N ALA A 49 1.63 0.99 4.56
CA ALA A 49 1.44 1.67 3.29
C ALA A 49 0.15 1.23 2.58
N LEU A 50 -0.15 -0.07 2.56
CA LEU A 50 -1.34 -0.63 1.93
C LEU A 50 -2.61 -0.24 2.70
N ALA A 51 -2.59 -0.34 4.04
CA ALA A 51 -3.67 0.16 4.88
C ALA A 51 -3.92 1.65 4.63
N SER A 52 -2.85 2.44 4.50
CA SER A 52 -2.93 3.88 4.17
C SER A 52 -3.45 4.17 2.78
N TYR A 53 -3.16 3.30 1.81
CA TYR A 53 -3.61 3.48 0.42
C TYR A 53 -5.14 3.34 0.32
N ASN A 54 -5.71 2.34 1.00
CA ASN A 54 -7.15 2.08 1.00
C ASN A 54 -7.92 2.94 2.01
N ALA A 55 -7.47 3.02 3.27
CA ALA A 55 -8.20 3.69 4.36
C ALA A 55 -7.72 5.12 4.65
N GLY A 56 -6.60 5.54 4.07
CA GLY A 56 -6.00 6.85 4.28
C GLY A 56 -4.92 6.87 5.39
N PRO A 57 -3.87 7.70 5.27
CA PRO A 57 -2.73 7.70 6.21
C PRO A 57 -3.07 8.11 7.64
N HIS A 58 -4.18 8.82 7.85
CA HIS A 58 -4.63 9.18 9.19
C HIS A 58 -5.09 7.94 9.97
N ARG A 59 -5.85 7.05 9.31
CA ARG A 59 -6.35 5.82 9.95
C ARG A 59 -5.22 4.84 10.23
N ALA A 60 -4.33 4.62 9.27
CA ALA A 60 -3.18 3.73 9.48
C ALA A 60 -2.32 4.16 10.68
N ARG A 61 -2.03 5.47 10.83
CA ARG A 61 -1.29 5.96 12.01
C ARG A 61 -2.05 5.80 13.32
N ARG A 62 -3.37 5.98 13.28
CA ARG A 62 -4.22 5.77 14.46
C ARG A 62 -4.17 4.31 14.89
N TRP A 63 -4.39 3.37 13.97
CA TRP A 63 -4.33 1.94 14.25
C TRP A 63 -2.93 1.48 14.68
N MET A 64 -1.88 2.08 14.12
CA MET A 64 -0.51 1.86 14.57
C MET A 64 -0.29 2.34 16.02
N ALA A 65 -0.92 3.44 16.43
CA ALA A 65 -0.85 3.90 17.82
C ALA A 65 -1.71 3.04 18.77
N GLU A 66 -2.84 2.51 18.31
CA GLU A 66 -3.77 1.70 19.10
C GLU A 66 -3.32 0.24 19.24
N ASN A 67 -2.76 -0.35 18.17
CA ASN A 67 -2.44 -1.78 18.08
C ASN A 67 -0.93 -2.08 18.16
N GLY A 68 -0.10 -1.04 18.29
CA GLY A 68 1.36 -1.15 18.16
C GLY A 68 1.86 -0.95 16.73
N ASP A 69 3.17 -0.74 16.61
CA ASP A 69 3.84 -0.57 15.32
C ASP A 69 4.17 -1.94 14.71
N PRO A 70 3.56 -2.33 13.57
CA PRO A 70 3.79 -3.66 12.97
C PRO A 70 5.20 -3.85 12.39
N ARG A 71 6.05 -2.82 12.46
CA ARG A 71 7.48 -2.89 12.14
C ARG A 71 8.33 -3.33 13.33
N ASP A 72 7.79 -3.24 14.54
CA ASP A 72 8.44 -3.75 15.74
C ASP A 72 8.27 -5.27 15.80
N THR A 73 9.36 -5.99 16.06
CA THR A 73 9.36 -7.45 16.25
C THR A 73 8.47 -7.94 17.39
N LEU A 74 8.09 -7.04 18.32
CA LEU A 74 7.17 -7.35 19.41
C LEU A 74 5.69 -7.31 19.00
N VAL A 75 5.39 -6.81 17.79
CA VAL A 75 4.03 -6.73 17.25
C VAL A 75 3.92 -7.73 16.10
N ASP A 76 3.06 -8.73 16.26
CA ASP A 76 2.80 -9.67 15.18
C ASP A 76 2.04 -8.95 14.04
N ALA A 77 2.64 -8.93 12.85
CA ALA A 77 2.11 -8.22 11.70
C ALA A 77 0.80 -8.84 11.17
N VAL A 78 0.59 -10.15 11.35
CA VAL A 78 -0.66 -10.83 10.96
C VAL A 78 -1.77 -10.40 11.91
N ASP A 79 -1.53 -10.47 13.22
CA ASP A 79 -2.50 -10.00 14.23
C ASP A 79 -2.82 -8.52 14.03
N TRP A 80 -1.82 -7.68 13.73
CA TRP A 80 -2.04 -6.27 13.44
C TRP A 80 -2.99 -6.06 12.26
N VAL A 81 -2.84 -6.84 11.18
CA VAL A 81 -3.75 -6.81 10.02
C VAL A 81 -5.15 -7.26 10.43
N GLU A 82 -5.28 -8.33 11.22
CA GLU A 82 -6.57 -8.83 11.71
C GLU A 82 -7.29 -7.81 12.62
N MET A 83 -6.53 -7.00 13.37
CA MET A 83 -7.08 -5.94 14.22
C MET A 83 -7.53 -4.69 13.43
N ILE A 84 -7.28 -4.59 12.12
CA ILE A 84 -7.79 -3.47 11.30
C ILE A 84 -9.33 -3.46 11.40
N PRO A 85 -9.97 -2.37 11.88
CA PRO A 85 -11.41 -2.36 12.15
C PRO A 85 -12.28 -2.46 10.88
N PHE A 86 -11.74 -2.05 9.75
CA PHE A 86 -12.46 -2.04 8.48
C PHE A 86 -12.19 -3.35 7.73
N SER A 87 -13.20 -4.20 7.62
CA SER A 87 -13.11 -5.48 6.91
C SER A 87 -12.66 -5.32 5.46
N GLU A 88 -13.12 -4.26 4.78
CA GLU A 88 -12.66 -3.91 3.44
C GLU A 88 -11.14 -3.70 3.41
N THR A 89 -10.62 -2.88 4.32
CA THR A 89 -9.18 -2.57 4.38
C THR A 89 -8.35 -3.79 4.78
N ARG A 90 -8.84 -4.59 5.72
CA ARG A 90 -8.20 -5.85 6.11
C ARG A 90 -8.05 -6.79 4.91
N ASN A 91 -9.16 -7.08 4.23
CA ASN A 91 -9.15 -7.92 3.04
C ASN A 91 -8.28 -7.30 1.92
N TYR A 92 -8.30 -5.98 1.77
CA TYR A 92 -7.45 -5.28 0.80
C TYR A 92 -5.95 -5.55 1.06
N VAL A 93 -5.48 -5.40 2.30
CA VAL A 93 -4.08 -5.64 2.66
C VAL A 93 -3.69 -7.09 2.37
N GLN A 94 -4.50 -8.05 2.82
CA GLN A 94 -4.27 -9.48 2.59
C GLN A 94 -4.19 -9.80 1.09
N ARG A 95 -5.15 -9.33 0.28
CA ARG A 95 -5.21 -9.62 -1.16
C ARG A 95 -4.08 -8.97 -1.94
N VAL A 96 -3.62 -7.79 -1.55
CA VAL A 96 -2.50 -7.15 -2.24
C VAL A 96 -1.18 -7.87 -1.92
N LEU A 97 -0.96 -8.28 -0.67
CA LEU A 97 0.24 -9.04 -0.28
C LEU A 97 0.27 -10.44 -0.91
N GLU A 98 -0.88 -11.12 -0.99
CA GLU A 98 -1.03 -12.39 -1.71
C GLU A 98 -0.70 -12.23 -3.20
N ASN A 99 -1.34 -11.26 -3.86
CA ASN A 99 -1.12 -10.99 -5.28
C ASN A 99 0.33 -10.57 -5.59
N LEU A 100 0.99 -9.86 -4.67
CA LEU A 100 2.39 -9.49 -4.84
C LEU A 100 3.29 -10.72 -5.04
N GLN A 101 3.03 -11.81 -4.30
CA GLN A 101 3.78 -13.06 -4.49
C GLN A 101 3.50 -13.68 -5.86
N VAL A 102 2.23 -13.73 -6.27
CA VAL A 102 1.83 -14.25 -7.59
C VAL A 102 2.50 -13.46 -8.72
N TYR A 103 2.48 -12.13 -8.64
CA TYR A 103 3.10 -11.28 -9.66
C TYR A 103 4.63 -11.43 -9.69
N ARG A 104 5.29 -11.54 -8.53
CA ARG A 104 6.75 -11.81 -8.50
C ARG A 104 7.09 -13.11 -9.20
N THR A 105 6.34 -14.18 -8.94
CA THR A 105 6.54 -15.47 -9.60
C THR A 105 6.29 -15.39 -11.11
N ARG A 106 5.22 -14.71 -11.54
CA ARG A 106 4.90 -14.55 -12.97
C ARG A 106 5.89 -13.69 -13.73
N MET A 107 6.49 -12.69 -13.07
CA MET A 107 7.48 -11.79 -13.68
C MET A 107 8.90 -12.37 -13.63
N ALA A 108 9.15 -13.30 -12.71
CA ALA A 108 10.42 -13.98 -12.64
C ALA A 108 10.61 -14.92 -13.85
N ARG A 109 11.81 -14.90 -14.42
CA ARG A 109 12.20 -15.84 -15.48
C ARG A 109 12.52 -17.24 -14.93
N THR A 110 12.63 -17.36 -13.62
CA THR A 110 12.97 -18.58 -12.86
C THR A 110 12.04 -18.69 -11.66
N ALA A 111 11.97 -19.88 -11.04
CA ALA A 111 11.22 -20.04 -9.81
C ALA A 111 11.75 -19.11 -8.71
N VAL A 112 10.85 -18.45 -7.98
CA VAL A 112 11.15 -17.58 -6.84
C VAL A 112 10.39 -18.09 -5.64
N ALA A 113 11.06 -18.17 -4.49
CA ALA A 113 10.42 -18.55 -3.24
C ALA A 113 9.44 -17.46 -2.77
N LEU A 114 8.37 -17.87 -2.08
CA LEU A 114 7.48 -16.92 -1.42
C LEU A 114 8.26 -16.07 -0.42
N ASN A 115 8.02 -14.76 -0.44
CA ASN A 115 8.73 -13.80 0.41
C ASN A 115 7.77 -13.03 1.33
N LEU A 116 6.63 -13.65 1.65
CA LEU A 116 5.53 -12.99 2.38
C LEU A 116 5.95 -12.55 3.77
N GLU A 117 6.69 -13.39 4.51
CA GLU A 117 7.16 -13.07 5.86
C GLU A 117 8.03 -11.80 5.87
N ASN A 118 8.99 -11.71 4.95
CA ASN A 118 9.82 -10.52 4.79
C ASN A 118 9.03 -9.29 4.31
N ASP A 119 7.93 -9.47 3.58
CA ASP A 119 7.07 -8.35 3.17
C ASP A 119 6.17 -7.87 4.32
N LEU A 120 5.79 -8.76 5.25
CA LEU A 120 5.05 -8.42 6.46
C LEU A 120 5.91 -7.65 7.46
N LEU A 121 7.17 -8.04 7.62
CA LEU A 121 8.14 -7.47 8.56
C LEU A 121 8.93 -6.26 8.01
N ARG A 122 8.53 -5.74 6.85
CA ARG A 122 9.26 -4.71 6.11
C ARG A 122 9.13 -3.31 6.69
#